data_AF-A0A1N7IXB3-F1
#
_entry.id   AF-A0A1N7IXB3-F1
#
_cell.length_a   1.000
_cell.length_b   1.000
_cell.length_c   1.000
_cell.angle_alpha   90.00
_cell.angle_beta   90.00
_cell.angle_gamma   90.00
#
_symmetry.space_group_name_H-M   'P 1'
#
loop_
_entity.id
_entity.type
_entity.pdbx_description
1 polymer ?
#
loop_
_entity_poly.entity_id
_entity_poly.type
_entity_poly.pdbx_seq_one_letter_code
_entity_poly.pdbx_strand_id
1 'polypeptide(L)'
;MNRCILPHAHRWLLATIFLSTAPCVIADIRAEQIDALTQQWLQTEQQKSRLVSEWRSQKPLVEQRIDLLQAEKKQLTEMLQRRDEKSDEVDQKREALMEQQSTLEVQQAETDKLIKALAMRLDALEPRLPPPLQNDWNSEANEESSNQLRLQLARLSRMKEFNERTTLHSMRLTEPSTGEEILVKQLYLGLSQAWFASSDGSYRGVGHVDNGLWRWTFRDDISAENILTAIAITEKQSPAQSIALPVSLASGDPVSANSISAHQETTDHEN
;
A
#
# COMPACT_ATOMS: atom_id res chain seq x y z
N MET A 1 -93.11 40.17 -15.05
CA MET A 1 -92.41 40.15 -16.35
C MET A 1 -92.47 38.73 -16.86
N ASN A 2 -93.66 38.22 -17.19
CA ASN A 2 -94.56 38.57 -18.30
C ASN A 2 -94.40 37.45 -19.33
N ARG A 3 -95.18 36.37 -19.20
CA ARG A 3 -96.56 36.26 -19.70
C ARG A 3 -96.59 36.38 -21.22
N CYS A 4 -97.06 35.32 -21.88
CA CYS A 4 -98.15 35.39 -22.87
C CYS A 4 -98.85 34.01 -22.82
N ILE A 5 -100.04 33.86 -22.22
CA ILE A 5 -101.37 34.34 -22.66
C ILE A 5 -101.71 33.60 -23.98
N LEU A 6 -102.54 32.53 -23.97
CA LEU A 6 -104.02 32.54 -24.16
C LEU A 6 -104.46 33.59 -25.20
N PRO A 7 -105.52 33.44 -26.05
CA PRO A 7 -106.84 33.02 -25.59
C PRO A 7 -107.86 32.53 -26.66
N HIS A 8 -109.09 32.35 -26.17
CA HIS A 8 -110.39 32.55 -26.85
C HIS A 8 -110.87 31.50 -27.86
N ALA A 9 -111.87 30.68 -27.51
CA ALA A 9 -113.29 31.03 -27.31
C ALA A 9 -113.96 31.52 -28.60
N HIS A 10 -114.83 30.69 -29.19
CA HIS A 10 -116.27 30.95 -29.20
C HIS A 10 -117.06 29.86 -29.96
N ARG A 11 -118.22 29.51 -29.39
CA ARG A 11 -119.53 29.32 -30.05
C ARG A 11 -119.70 28.13 -31.02
N TRP A 12 -120.54 27.18 -30.60
CA TRP A 12 -121.93 27.04 -31.07
C TRP A 12 -122.02 26.60 -32.55
N LEU A 13 -122.39 25.34 -32.76
CA LEU A 13 -123.69 25.03 -33.38
C LEU A 13 -123.98 23.53 -33.34
N LEU A 14 -125.15 23.22 -32.81
CA LEU A 14 -125.86 21.95 -32.94
C LEU A 14 -126.12 21.68 -34.43
N ALA A 15 -125.76 20.49 -34.92
CA ALA A 15 -126.47 19.84 -36.02
C ALA A 15 -126.11 18.35 -36.15
N THR A 16 -127.11 17.53 -35.87
CA THR A 16 -127.47 16.30 -36.60
C THR A 16 -126.49 15.12 -36.63
N ILE A 17 -126.78 14.17 -35.73
CA ILE A 17 -126.88 12.72 -35.95
C ILE A 17 -126.57 12.27 -37.39
N PHE A 18 -125.44 11.60 -37.57
CA PHE A 18 -125.31 10.51 -38.55
C PHE A 18 -124.70 9.29 -37.85
N LEU A 19 -125.52 8.26 -37.76
CA LEU A 19 -125.18 6.93 -37.28
C LEU A 19 -124.20 6.30 -38.28
N SER A 20 -122.96 6.06 -37.87
CA SER A 20 -122.05 5.17 -38.59
C SER A 20 -121.16 4.42 -37.61
N THR A 21 -121.34 3.11 -37.62
CA THR A 21 -120.57 2.10 -36.91
C THR A 21 -119.25 1.79 -37.62
N ALA A 22 -118.23 1.45 -36.80
CA ALA A 22 -116.97 0.74 -37.09
C ALA A 22 -115.68 1.61 -37.15
N PRO A 23 -114.50 1.01 -36.90
CA PRO A 23 -114.05 0.47 -35.62
C PRO A 23 -112.72 1.12 -35.15
N CYS A 24 -112.32 0.81 -33.92
CA CYS A 24 -111.06 1.18 -33.29
C CYS A 24 -109.84 0.73 -34.13
N VAL A 25 -109.06 1.66 -34.69
CA VAL A 25 -107.70 1.42 -35.20
C VAL A 25 -106.84 2.69 -34.98
N ILE A 26 -106.47 3.01 -33.73
CA ILE A 26 -105.43 4.02 -33.41
C ILE A 26 -104.54 3.52 -32.26
N ALA A 27 -104.26 2.21 -32.20
CA ALA A 27 -103.45 1.62 -31.13
C ALA A 27 -102.02 1.23 -31.56
N ASP A 28 -101.74 1.02 -32.84
CA ASP A 28 -100.47 0.40 -33.27
C ASP A 28 -99.23 1.32 -33.20
N ILE A 29 -99.34 2.57 -33.64
CA ILE A 29 -98.16 3.44 -33.88
C ILE A 29 -97.48 3.93 -32.58
N ARG A 30 -98.23 4.10 -31.49
CA ARG A 30 -97.68 4.48 -30.19
C ARG A 30 -97.09 3.29 -29.45
N ALA A 31 -97.67 2.10 -29.64
CA ALA A 31 -97.17 0.87 -29.05
C ALA A 31 -95.77 0.55 -29.62
N GLU A 32 -95.59 0.63 -30.94
CA GLU A 32 -94.32 0.32 -31.62
C GLU A 32 -93.17 1.27 -31.21
N GLN A 33 -93.46 2.56 -30.99
CA GLN A 33 -92.47 3.55 -30.55
C GLN A 33 -92.09 3.40 -29.06
N ILE A 34 -93.06 3.01 -28.21
CA ILE A 34 -92.82 2.69 -26.80
C ILE A 34 -92.03 1.37 -26.68
N ASP A 35 -92.33 0.38 -27.51
CA ASP A 35 -91.58 -0.87 -27.60
C ASP A 35 -90.14 -0.64 -28.06
N ALA A 36 -89.90 0.25 -29.04
CA ALA A 36 -88.55 0.63 -29.46
C ALA A 36 -87.76 1.37 -28.35
N LEU A 37 -88.38 2.32 -27.65
CA LEU A 37 -87.75 3.04 -26.53
C LEU A 37 -87.48 2.13 -25.33
N THR A 38 -88.37 1.19 -25.03
CA THR A 38 -88.17 0.20 -23.97
C THR A 38 -87.08 -0.80 -24.34
N GLN A 39 -87.00 -1.22 -25.61
CA GLN A 39 -85.93 -2.07 -26.11
C GLN A 39 -84.57 -1.37 -26.06
N GLN A 40 -84.51 -0.08 -26.41
CA GLN A 40 -83.30 0.74 -26.32
C GLN A 40 -82.88 1.01 -24.87
N TRP A 41 -83.84 1.24 -23.97
CA TRP A 41 -83.60 1.37 -22.53
C TRP A 41 -83.08 0.05 -21.94
N LEU A 42 -83.68 -1.08 -22.30
CA LEU A 42 -83.24 -2.41 -21.87
C LEU A 42 -81.83 -2.74 -22.36
N GLN A 43 -81.52 -2.41 -23.62
CA GLN A 43 -80.16 -2.53 -24.16
C GLN A 43 -79.16 -1.65 -23.40
N THR A 44 -79.54 -0.42 -23.05
CA THR A 44 -78.69 0.50 -22.29
C THR A 44 -78.45 0.00 -20.86
N GLU A 45 -79.48 -0.49 -20.18
CA GLU A 45 -79.33 -1.10 -18.84
C GLU A 45 -78.52 -2.41 -18.89
N GLN A 46 -78.67 -3.21 -19.95
CA GLN A 46 -77.81 -4.38 -20.17
C GLN A 46 -76.35 -3.99 -20.40
N GLN A 47 -76.08 -2.98 -21.23
CA GLN A 47 -74.73 -2.46 -21.47
C GLN A 47 -74.11 -1.91 -20.18
N LYS A 48 -74.87 -1.16 -19.39
CA LYS A 48 -74.44 -0.63 -18.10
C LYS A 48 -74.13 -1.75 -17.11
N SER A 49 -74.98 -2.78 -17.02
CA SER A 49 -74.72 -3.91 -16.11
C SER A 49 -73.46 -4.70 -16.53
N ARG A 50 -73.22 -4.87 -17.83
CA ARG A 50 -71.98 -5.46 -18.37
C ARG A 50 -70.75 -4.65 -18.01
N LEU A 51 -70.78 -3.33 -18.25
CA LEU A 51 -69.68 -2.43 -17.90
C LEU A 51 -69.37 -2.44 -16.40
N VAL A 52 -70.41 -2.44 -15.55
CA VAL A 52 -70.23 -2.52 -14.08
C VAL A 52 -69.64 -3.87 -13.67
N SER A 53 -70.09 -4.97 -14.30
CA SER A 53 -69.58 -6.31 -14.04
C SER A 53 -68.12 -6.49 -14.49
N GLU A 54 -67.77 -6.02 -15.70
CA GLU A 54 -66.41 -6.00 -16.22
C GLU A 54 -65.49 -5.12 -15.38
N TRP A 55 -65.93 -3.91 -15.03
CA TRP A 55 -65.14 -3.04 -14.16
C TRP A 55 -64.91 -3.67 -12.78
N ARG A 56 -65.93 -4.32 -12.21
CA ARG A 56 -65.81 -5.04 -10.93
C ARG A 56 -64.83 -6.20 -11.01
N SER A 57 -64.68 -6.87 -12.16
CA SER A 57 -63.71 -7.95 -12.34
C SER A 57 -62.30 -7.46 -12.71
N GLN A 58 -62.19 -6.39 -13.50
CA GLN A 58 -60.91 -5.86 -13.99
C GLN A 58 -60.20 -4.97 -12.97
N LYS A 59 -60.95 -4.21 -12.15
CA LYS A 59 -60.39 -3.33 -11.11
C LYS A 59 -59.38 -4.04 -10.18
N PRO A 60 -59.70 -5.20 -9.56
CA PRO A 60 -58.75 -5.86 -8.67
C PRO A 60 -57.50 -6.35 -9.39
N LEU A 61 -57.60 -6.76 -10.66
CA LEU A 61 -56.45 -7.18 -11.46
C LEU A 61 -55.50 -6.01 -11.74
N VAL A 62 -56.04 -4.83 -12.06
CA VAL A 62 -55.25 -3.62 -12.28
C VAL A 62 -54.63 -3.13 -10.97
N GLU A 63 -55.37 -3.15 -9.86
CA GLU A 63 -54.86 -2.81 -8.52
C GLU A 63 -53.71 -3.74 -8.11
N GLN A 64 -53.88 -5.06 -8.27
CA GLN A 64 -52.81 -6.05 -8.02
C GLN A 64 -51.57 -5.79 -8.88
N ARG A 65 -51.74 -5.41 -10.15
CA ARG A 65 -50.61 -5.07 -11.03
C ARG A 65 -49.92 -3.78 -10.60
N ILE A 66 -50.68 -2.78 -10.17
CA ILE A 66 -50.12 -1.52 -9.63
C ILE A 66 -49.32 -1.82 -8.37
N ASP A 67 -49.86 -2.63 -7.44
CA ASP A 67 -49.19 -3.00 -6.20
C ASP A 67 -47.89 -3.76 -6.47
N LEU A 68 -47.91 -4.71 -7.41
CA LEU A 68 -46.72 -5.42 -7.85
C LEU A 68 -45.66 -4.48 -8.43
N LEU A 69 -46.05 -3.60 -9.37
CA LEU A 69 -45.14 -2.63 -9.98
C LEU A 69 -44.59 -1.62 -8.96
N GLN A 70 -45.39 -1.23 -7.96
CA GLN A 70 -44.93 -0.38 -6.87
C GLN A 70 -43.91 -1.10 -5.98
N ALA A 71 -44.13 -2.39 -5.69
CA ALA A 71 -43.17 -3.22 -4.95
C ALA A 71 -41.86 -3.39 -5.75
N GLU A 72 -41.95 -3.70 -7.05
CA GLU A 72 -40.80 -3.80 -7.94
C GLU A 72 -40.02 -2.48 -8.01
N LYS A 73 -40.73 -1.34 -8.17
CA LYS A 73 -40.10 -0.02 -8.17
C LYS A 73 -39.36 0.25 -6.86
N LYS A 74 -39.95 -0.06 -5.72
CA LYS A 74 -39.30 0.10 -4.40
C LYS A 74 -38.04 -0.76 -4.32
N GLN A 75 -38.15 -2.03 -4.67
CA GLN A 75 -37.01 -2.95 -4.67
C GLN A 75 -35.88 -2.48 -5.57
N LEU A 76 -36.19 -2.02 -6.79
CA LEU A 76 -35.18 -1.47 -7.71
C LEU A 76 -34.54 -0.19 -7.17
N THR A 77 -35.32 0.67 -6.52
CA THR A 77 -34.80 1.90 -5.89
C THR A 77 -33.85 1.59 -4.74
N GLU A 78 -34.21 0.62 -3.89
CA GLU A 78 -33.32 0.14 -2.82
C GLU A 78 -32.05 -0.50 -3.37
N MET A 79 -32.15 -1.27 -4.46
CA MET A 79 -30.99 -1.87 -5.13
C MET A 79 -30.05 -0.82 -5.73
N LEU A 80 -30.58 0.30 -6.25
CA LEU A 80 -29.78 1.42 -6.75
C LEU A 80 -29.07 2.13 -5.59
N GLN A 81 -29.79 2.49 -4.52
CA GLN A 81 -29.20 3.14 -3.35
C GLN A 81 -28.06 2.31 -2.74
N ARG A 82 -28.26 1.00 -2.54
CA ARG A 82 -27.20 0.12 -2.03
C ARG A 82 -25.99 0.04 -2.96
N ARG A 83 -26.20 0.18 -4.27
CA ARG A 83 -25.08 0.21 -5.23
C ARG A 83 -24.31 1.51 -5.15
N ASP A 84 -25.00 2.64 -5.06
CA ASP A 84 -24.37 3.96 -4.95
C ASP A 84 -23.55 4.06 -3.65
N GLU A 85 -24.13 3.68 -2.51
CA GLU A 85 -23.42 3.63 -1.21
C GLU A 85 -22.16 2.73 -1.29
N LYS A 86 -22.28 1.57 -1.93
CA LYS A 86 -21.14 0.66 -2.09
C LYS A 86 -20.10 1.20 -3.07
N SER A 87 -20.52 1.94 -4.10
CA SER A 87 -19.60 2.60 -5.04
C SER A 87 -18.79 3.65 -4.30
N ASP A 88 -19.46 4.51 -3.53
CA ASP A 88 -18.83 5.56 -2.73
C ASP A 88 -17.83 4.97 -1.72
N GLU A 89 -18.20 3.88 -1.03
CA GLU A 89 -17.29 3.20 -0.10
C GLU A 89 -16.05 2.62 -0.83
N VAL A 90 -16.24 2.05 -2.03
CA VAL A 90 -15.13 1.52 -2.85
C VAL A 90 -14.22 2.64 -3.33
N ASP A 91 -14.78 3.78 -3.73
CA ASP A 91 -14.01 4.94 -4.19
C ASP A 91 -13.21 5.56 -3.04
N GLN A 92 -13.79 5.70 -1.85
CA GLN A 92 -13.07 6.12 -0.64
C GLN A 92 -11.93 5.17 -0.29
N LYS A 93 -12.17 3.84 -0.36
CA LYS A 93 -11.10 2.85 -0.13
C LYS A 93 -10.01 2.92 -1.19
N ARG A 94 -10.37 3.17 -2.45
CA ARG A 94 -9.41 3.33 -3.53
C ARG A 94 -8.52 4.54 -3.28
N GLU A 95 -9.10 5.67 -2.91
CA GLU A 95 -8.35 6.89 -2.61
C GLU A 95 -7.41 6.68 -1.42
N ALA A 96 -7.90 6.07 -0.33
CA ALA A 96 -7.06 5.73 0.83
C ALA A 96 -5.91 4.78 0.48
N LEU A 97 -6.17 3.76 -0.35
CA LEU A 97 -5.12 2.83 -0.81
C LEU A 97 -4.10 3.52 -1.72
N MET A 98 -4.53 4.44 -2.58
CA MET A 98 -3.62 5.24 -3.42
C MET A 98 -2.72 6.15 -2.59
N GLU A 99 -3.27 6.80 -1.56
CA GLU A 99 -2.49 7.60 -0.62
C GLU A 99 -1.46 6.75 0.15
N GLN A 100 -1.89 5.58 0.67
CA GLN A 100 -0.99 4.62 1.30
C GLN A 100 0.12 4.15 0.35
N GLN A 101 -0.23 3.81 -0.89
CA GLN A 101 0.74 3.40 -1.90
C GLN A 101 1.76 4.52 -2.15
N SER A 102 1.31 5.75 -2.39
CA SER A 102 2.21 6.89 -2.61
C SER A 102 3.16 7.13 -1.43
N THR A 103 2.66 6.98 -0.21
CA THR A 103 3.46 7.13 1.02
C THR A 103 4.53 6.04 1.10
N LEU A 104 4.16 4.78 0.82
CA LEU A 104 5.09 3.66 0.79
C LEU A 104 6.15 3.83 -0.30
N GLU A 105 5.77 4.31 -1.49
CA GLU A 105 6.71 4.57 -2.59
C GLU A 105 7.74 5.65 -2.21
N VAL A 106 7.31 6.72 -1.54
CA VAL A 106 8.22 7.77 -1.04
C VAL A 106 9.17 7.20 0.02
N GLN A 107 8.66 6.45 0.99
CA GLN A 107 9.46 5.82 2.04
C GLN A 107 10.46 4.81 1.48
N GLN A 108 10.05 4.02 0.48
CA GLN A 108 10.92 3.08 -0.21
C GLN A 108 12.06 3.82 -0.93
N ALA A 109 11.73 4.88 -1.67
CA ALA A 109 12.73 5.68 -2.38
C ALA A 109 13.74 6.36 -1.43
N GLU A 110 13.29 6.81 -0.26
CA GLU A 110 14.17 7.36 0.78
C GLU A 110 15.08 6.27 1.37
N THR A 111 14.51 5.11 1.71
CA THR A 111 15.27 3.98 2.25
C THR A 111 16.34 3.51 1.26
N ASP A 112 16.02 3.42 -0.03
CA ASP A 112 16.97 3.05 -1.07
C ASP A 112 18.12 4.05 -1.18
N LYS A 113 17.85 5.35 -1.02
CA LYS A 113 18.90 6.39 -0.99
C LYS A 113 19.82 6.19 0.21
N LEU A 114 19.27 5.91 1.39
CA LEU A 114 20.05 5.68 2.60
C LEU A 114 20.91 4.41 2.49
N ILE A 115 20.37 3.32 1.95
CA ILE A 115 21.10 2.08 1.71
C ILE A 115 22.26 2.31 0.73
N LYS A 116 22.04 3.05 -0.35
CA LYS A 116 23.10 3.42 -1.31
C LYS A 116 24.18 4.29 -0.67
N ALA A 117 23.78 5.27 0.14
CA ALA A 117 24.73 6.12 0.86
C ALA A 117 25.57 5.32 1.87
N LEU A 118 24.96 4.36 2.56
CA LEU A 118 25.67 3.43 3.44
C LEU A 118 26.67 2.59 2.64
N ALA A 119 26.26 1.98 1.53
CA ALA A 119 27.12 1.18 0.67
C ALA A 119 28.34 1.98 0.20
N MET A 120 28.15 3.20 -0.32
CA MET A 120 29.26 4.05 -0.76
C MET A 120 30.25 4.38 0.37
N ARG A 121 29.76 4.62 1.59
CA ARG A 121 30.64 4.87 2.75
C ARG A 121 31.43 3.63 3.14
N LEU A 122 30.79 2.46 3.05
CA LEU A 122 31.40 1.17 3.36
C LEU A 122 32.47 0.79 2.33
N ASP A 123 32.17 0.96 1.05
CA ASP A 123 33.12 0.69 -0.05
C ASP A 123 34.32 1.66 0.01
N ALA A 124 34.13 2.91 0.46
CA ALA A 124 35.24 3.83 0.71
C ALA A 124 36.18 3.39 1.86
N LEU A 125 35.73 2.50 2.74
CA LEU A 125 36.55 1.92 3.80
C LEU A 125 37.28 0.64 3.36
N GLU A 126 36.81 -0.03 2.32
CA GLU A 126 37.40 -1.27 1.79
C GLU A 126 38.93 -1.23 1.67
N PRO A 127 39.56 -0.21 1.06
CA PRO A 127 41.02 -0.21 0.87
C PRO A 127 41.82 -0.08 2.18
N ARG A 128 41.19 0.36 3.27
CA ARG A 128 41.80 0.47 4.60
C ARG A 128 41.74 -0.85 5.37
N LEU A 129 40.97 -1.83 4.89
CA LEU A 129 40.77 -3.06 5.63
C LEU A 129 41.98 -3.99 5.52
N PRO A 130 42.21 -4.81 6.56
CA PRO A 130 43.08 -5.97 6.49
C PRO A 130 42.75 -6.87 5.28
N PRO A 131 43.76 -7.46 4.60
CA PRO A 131 43.57 -8.38 3.48
C PRO A 131 42.57 -9.52 3.70
N PRO A 132 42.53 -10.22 4.87
CA PRO A 132 41.54 -11.29 5.07
C PRO A 132 40.11 -10.78 5.01
N LEU A 133 39.83 -9.61 5.60
CA LEU A 133 38.50 -9.00 5.56
C LEU A 133 38.14 -8.48 4.18
N GLN A 134 39.11 -7.93 3.45
CA GLN A 134 38.88 -7.42 2.10
C GLN A 134 38.46 -8.56 1.14
N ASN A 135 39.12 -9.72 1.24
CA ASN A 135 38.75 -10.89 0.44
C ASN A 135 37.32 -11.37 0.74
N ASP A 136 36.96 -11.43 2.02
CA ASP A 136 35.61 -11.80 2.44
C ASP A 136 34.58 -10.81 1.88
N TRP A 137 34.84 -9.50 1.98
CA TRP A 137 33.97 -8.43 1.51
C TRP A 137 33.68 -8.48 0.00
N ASN A 138 34.71 -8.82 -0.78
CA ASN A 138 34.63 -8.97 -2.23
C ASN A 138 33.86 -10.23 -2.65
N SER A 139 33.97 -11.31 -1.88
CA SER A 139 33.22 -12.55 -2.16
C SER A 139 31.70 -12.36 -2.05
N GLU A 140 31.24 -11.46 -1.18
CA GLU A 140 29.81 -11.23 -0.90
C GLU A 140 29.18 -10.13 -1.76
N ALA A 141 29.97 -9.40 -2.53
CA ALA A 141 29.49 -8.32 -3.39
C ALA A 141 28.59 -8.82 -4.54
N ASN A 142 28.53 -10.14 -4.77
CA ASN A 142 27.82 -10.74 -5.90
C ASN A 142 26.36 -11.15 -5.58
N GLU A 143 25.84 -10.85 -4.38
CA GLU A 143 24.45 -11.17 -4.01
C GLU A 143 23.44 -10.06 -4.36
N GLU A 144 22.22 -10.48 -4.68
CA GLU A 144 21.18 -9.69 -5.34
C GLU A 144 20.60 -8.52 -4.51
N SER A 145 20.11 -7.48 -5.20
CA SER A 145 19.81 -6.15 -4.67
C SER A 145 18.79 -6.09 -3.51
N SER A 146 17.87 -7.06 -3.39
CA SER A 146 16.87 -7.05 -2.31
C SER A 146 17.48 -7.34 -0.93
N ASN A 147 18.71 -7.87 -0.88
CA ASN A 147 19.45 -8.13 0.34
C ASN A 147 20.52 -7.07 0.66
N GLN A 148 20.57 -5.94 -0.06
CA GLN A 148 21.64 -4.94 0.12
C GLN A 148 21.81 -4.47 1.56
N LEU A 149 20.72 -4.14 2.26
CA LEU A 149 20.82 -3.73 3.66
C LEU A 149 21.40 -4.85 4.55
N ARG A 150 20.95 -6.10 4.34
CA ARG A 150 21.45 -7.26 5.10
C ARG A 150 22.93 -7.48 4.85
N LEU A 151 23.35 -7.37 3.58
CA LEU A 151 24.75 -7.46 3.18
C LEU A 151 25.59 -6.38 3.87
N GLN A 152 25.17 -5.10 3.83
CA GLN A 152 25.91 -4.02 4.47
C GLN A 152 25.98 -4.19 6.00
N LEU A 153 24.90 -4.66 6.64
CA LEU A 153 24.89 -4.96 8.08
C LEU A 153 25.78 -6.15 8.44
N ALA A 154 25.85 -7.18 7.60
CA ALA A 154 26.74 -8.31 7.79
C ALA A 154 28.21 -7.88 7.70
N ARG A 155 28.57 -7.05 6.70
CA ARG A 155 29.90 -6.43 6.56
C ARG A 155 30.29 -5.63 7.80
N LEU A 156 29.40 -4.77 8.29
CA LEU A 156 29.63 -4.00 9.53
C LEU A 156 29.83 -4.90 10.76
N SER A 157 28.99 -5.94 10.88
CA SER A 157 29.06 -6.87 12.01
C SER A 157 30.39 -7.62 12.03
N ARG A 158 30.87 -8.08 10.87
CA ARG A 158 32.18 -8.73 10.75
C ARG A 158 33.33 -7.79 11.00
N MET A 159 33.25 -6.55 10.50
CA MET A 159 34.24 -5.53 10.78
C MET A 159 34.37 -5.29 12.29
N LYS A 160 33.25 -5.19 13.01
CA LYS A 160 33.21 -5.09 14.48
C LYS A 160 33.80 -6.35 15.14
N GLU A 161 33.35 -7.52 14.73
CA GLU A 161 33.79 -8.81 15.29
C GLU A 161 35.29 -9.03 15.12
N PHE A 162 35.84 -8.68 13.96
CA PHE A 162 37.27 -8.72 13.69
C PHE A 162 38.04 -7.70 14.52
N ASN A 163 37.49 -6.49 14.70
CA ASN A 163 38.14 -5.46 15.53
C ASN A 163 38.23 -5.84 17.02
N GLU A 164 37.26 -6.63 17.52
CA GLU A 164 37.18 -7.03 18.93
C GLU A 164 38.10 -8.21 19.28
N ARG A 165 38.60 -8.95 18.28
CA ARG A 165 39.42 -10.15 18.51
C ARG A 165 40.80 -10.05 17.89
N THR A 166 41.73 -10.80 18.44
CA THR A 166 43.00 -11.10 17.78
C THR A 166 42.77 -12.22 16.77
N THR A 167 43.04 -11.98 15.49
CA THR A 167 42.90 -13.00 14.44
C THR A 167 44.25 -13.46 13.92
N LEU A 168 44.30 -14.73 13.53
CA LEU A 168 45.47 -15.37 12.92
C LEU A 168 45.14 -15.72 11.48
N HIS A 169 46.05 -15.41 10.58
CA HIS A 169 45.92 -15.76 9.18
C HIS A 169 47.28 -16.16 8.59
N SER A 170 47.27 -17.01 7.57
CA SER A 170 48.49 -17.37 6.84
C SER A 170 48.30 -16.98 5.39
N MET A 171 49.22 -16.16 4.88
CA MET A 171 49.16 -15.69 3.50
C MET A 171 50.57 -15.63 2.94
N ARG A 172 50.67 -15.77 1.63
CA ARG A 172 51.89 -15.59 0.88
C ARG A 172 52.12 -14.10 0.64
N LEU A 173 53.25 -13.56 1.10
CA LEU A 173 53.67 -12.20 0.81
C LEU A 173 54.83 -12.23 -0.18
N THR A 174 54.83 -11.30 -1.12
CA THR A 174 55.96 -11.06 -2.01
C THR A 174 56.92 -10.09 -1.33
N GLU A 175 58.19 -10.47 -1.22
CA GLU A 175 59.21 -9.56 -0.71
C GLU A 175 59.50 -8.46 -1.76
N PRO A 176 59.49 -7.16 -1.40
CA PRO A 176 59.76 -6.07 -2.33
C PRO A 176 61.17 -6.10 -2.95
N SER A 177 62.14 -6.69 -2.25
CA SER A 177 63.57 -6.64 -2.59
C SER A 177 64.00 -7.77 -3.53
N THR A 178 63.55 -9.00 -3.25
CA THR A 178 63.94 -10.21 -3.98
C THR A 178 62.87 -10.69 -4.96
N GLY A 179 61.61 -10.26 -4.77
CA GLY A 179 60.45 -10.79 -5.50
C GLY A 179 60.07 -12.21 -5.09
N GLU A 180 60.67 -12.76 -4.03
CA GLU A 180 60.37 -14.10 -3.54
C GLU A 180 59.00 -14.14 -2.85
N GLU A 181 58.25 -15.22 -3.08
CA GLU A 181 56.98 -15.48 -2.45
C GLU A 181 57.16 -16.29 -1.16
N ILE A 182 56.96 -15.65 -0.02
CA ILE A 182 57.21 -16.25 1.29
C ILE A 182 55.89 -16.51 2.00
N LEU A 183 55.70 -17.73 2.51
CA LEU A 183 54.57 -18.04 3.39
C LEU A 183 54.84 -17.44 4.77
N VAL A 184 53.96 -16.55 5.22
CA VAL A 184 54.08 -15.92 6.53
C VAL A 184 52.84 -16.19 7.37
N LYS A 185 53.05 -16.33 8.68
CA LYS A 185 51.97 -16.29 9.67
C LYS A 185 51.76 -14.85 10.11
N GLN A 186 50.50 -14.45 10.19
CA GLN A 186 50.07 -13.07 10.46
C GLN A 186 49.17 -13.05 11.69
N LEU A 187 49.44 -12.09 12.57
CA LEU A 187 48.69 -11.82 13.78
C LEU A 187 48.08 -10.41 13.66
N TYR A 188 46.76 -10.32 13.68
CA TYR A 188 46.04 -9.05 13.60
C TYR A 188 45.54 -8.64 14.99
N LEU A 189 45.76 -7.38 15.34
CA LEU A 189 45.14 -6.72 16.48
C LEU A 189 44.04 -5.79 15.97
N GLY A 190 42.87 -6.38 15.78
CA GLY A 190 41.73 -5.70 15.17
C GLY A 190 42.06 -5.12 13.79
N LEU A 191 41.51 -3.94 13.50
CA LEU A 191 41.66 -3.29 12.18
C LEU A 191 42.86 -2.35 12.07
N SER A 192 43.58 -2.13 13.18
CA SER A 192 44.57 -1.05 13.28
C SER A 192 45.98 -1.50 12.91
N GLN A 193 46.37 -2.68 13.38
CA GLN A 193 47.74 -3.15 13.35
C GLN A 193 47.78 -4.66 13.16
N ALA A 194 48.77 -5.13 12.43
CA ALA A 194 49.12 -6.53 12.35
C ALA A 194 50.63 -6.72 12.38
N TRP A 195 51.06 -7.93 12.73
CA TRP A 195 52.44 -8.39 12.64
C TRP A 195 52.51 -9.64 11.79
N PHE A 196 53.63 -9.86 11.12
CA PHE A 196 53.88 -11.11 10.43
C PHE A 196 55.30 -11.60 10.68
N ALA A 197 55.45 -12.93 10.64
CA ALA A 197 56.73 -13.60 10.67
C ALA A 197 56.69 -14.85 9.77
N SER A 198 57.80 -15.12 9.08
CA SER A 198 58.03 -16.41 8.40
C SER A 198 58.28 -17.52 9.43
N SER A 199 58.05 -18.78 9.06
CA SER A 199 58.29 -19.95 9.92
C SER A 199 59.71 -19.99 10.46
N ASP A 200 60.67 -19.55 9.65
CA ASP A 200 62.10 -19.61 9.95
C ASP A 200 62.59 -18.34 10.68
N GLY A 201 61.71 -17.35 10.88
CA GLY A 201 62.04 -16.07 11.50
C GLY A 201 62.83 -15.09 10.63
N SER A 202 63.27 -15.50 9.44
CA SER A 202 64.07 -14.69 8.50
C SER A 202 63.35 -13.41 8.07
N TYR A 203 62.06 -13.50 7.77
CA TYR A 203 61.24 -12.36 7.34
C TYR A 203 60.23 -11.99 8.41
N ARG A 204 60.15 -10.69 8.71
CA ARG A 204 59.23 -10.14 9.71
C ARG A 204 58.84 -8.70 9.39
N GLY A 205 57.72 -8.27 9.94
CA GLY A 205 57.28 -6.90 9.76
C GLY A 205 55.93 -6.59 10.36
N VAL A 206 55.43 -5.40 10.00
CA VAL A 206 54.15 -4.85 10.49
C VAL A 206 53.25 -4.47 9.33
N GLY A 207 51.96 -4.69 9.53
CA GLY A 207 50.88 -4.22 8.68
C GLY A 207 50.10 -3.12 9.38
N HIS A 208 49.84 -2.03 8.68
CA HIS A 208 48.96 -0.96 9.14
C HIS A 208 48.41 -0.19 7.93
N VAL A 209 47.45 0.68 8.19
CA VAL A 209 46.91 1.59 7.17
C VAL A 209 47.87 2.77 7.00
N ASP A 210 48.42 2.91 5.79
CA ASP A 210 49.28 4.00 5.37
C ASP A 210 48.63 4.73 4.18
N ASN A 211 48.43 6.05 4.31
CA ASN A 211 47.71 6.88 3.32
C ASN A 211 46.34 6.31 2.89
N GLY A 212 45.60 5.68 3.81
CA GLY A 212 44.29 5.11 3.52
C GLY A 212 44.32 3.76 2.80
N LEU A 213 45.49 3.15 2.64
CA LEU A 213 45.66 1.80 2.08
C LEU A 213 46.33 0.89 3.10
N TRP A 214 45.89 -0.36 3.18
CA TRP A 214 46.61 -1.36 3.98
C TRP A 214 47.98 -1.66 3.34
N ARG A 215 49.07 -1.54 4.10
CA ARG A 215 50.42 -1.79 3.62
C ARG A 215 51.24 -2.65 4.59
N TRP A 216 51.92 -3.64 4.04
CA TRP A 216 52.93 -4.42 4.75
C TRP A 216 54.29 -3.76 4.64
N THR A 217 54.98 -3.65 5.76
CA THR A 217 56.35 -3.12 5.84
C THR A 217 57.25 -4.14 6.51
N PHE A 218 58.28 -4.57 5.78
CA PHE A 218 59.31 -5.47 6.29
C PHE A 218 60.23 -4.67 7.21
N ARG A 219 60.47 -5.20 8.41
CA ARG A 219 61.16 -4.48 9.48
C ARG A 219 62.08 -5.41 10.23
N ASP A 220 63.39 -5.20 10.07
CA ASP A 220 64.39 -6.00 10.75
C ASP A 220 64.63 -5.59 12.21
N ASP A 221 64.10 -4.46 12.64
CA ASP A 221 64.27 -3.95 14.00
C ASP A 221 63.37 -4.66 15.03
N ILE A 222 62.42 -5.48 14.58
CA ILE A 222 61.46 -6.19 15.43
C ILE A 222 61.96 -7.61 15.71
N SER A 223 61.77 -8.13 16.93
CA SER A 223 62.12 -9.52 17.25
C SER A 223 61.15 -10.50 16.58
N ALA A 224 61.66 -11.36 15.69
CA ALA A 224 60.90 -12.44 15.07
C ALA A 224 60.38 -13.44 16.12
N GLU A 225 61.20 -13.74 17.12
CA GLU A 225 60.87 -14.66 18.21
C GLU A 225 59.64 -14.16 18.97
N ASN A 226 59.59 -12.86 19.31
CA ASN A 226 58.43 -12.28 20.02
C ASN A 226 57.12 -12.43 19.23
N ILE A 227 57.16 -12.23 17.91
CA ILE A 227 55.99 -12.39 17.04
C ILE A 227 55.57 -13.86 16.98
N LEU A 228 56.52 -14.78 16.79
CA LEU A 228 56.25 -16.22 16.75
C LEU A 228 55.71 -16.74 18.08
N THR A 229 56.25 -16.28 19.22
CA THR A 229 55.72 -16.64 20.55
C THR A 229 54.31 -16.06 20.74
N ALA A 230 54.05 -14.82 20.32
CA ALA A 230 52.70 -14.24 20.39
C ALA A 230 51.69 -15.02 19.55
N ILE A 231 52.09 -15.47 18.36
CA ILE A 231 51.30 -16.38 17.51
C ILE A 231 51.05 -17.70 18.23
N ALA A 232 52.08 -18.33 18.82
CA ALA A 232 51.96 -19.60 19.53
C ALA A 232 51.05 -19.52 20.77
N ILE A 233 51.10 -18.41 21.52
CA ILE A 233 50.19 -18.14 22.64
C ILE A 233 48.75 -17.98 22.15
N THR A 234 48.54 -17.25 21.05
CA THR A 234 47.21 -17.03 20.46
C THR A 234 46.63 -18.34 19.92
N GLU A 235 47.46 -19.22 19.35
CA GLU A 235 47.10 -20.58 18.94
C GLU A 235 46.88 -21.54 20.13
N LYS A 236 47.03 -21.07 21.38
CA LYS A 236 47.00 -21.87 22.63
C LYS A 236 48.03 -23.01 22.67
N GLN A 237 49.07 -22.91 21.86
CA GLN A 237 50.17 -23.89 21.79
C GLN A 237 51.28 -23.57 22.81
N SER A 238 51.17 -22.46 23.53
CA SER A 238 52.13 -22.03 24.56
C SER A 238 51.43 -21.39 25.75
N PRO A 239 52.01 -21.48 26.97
CA PRO A 239 51.43 -20.87 28.16
C PRO A 239 51.37 -19.34 28.03
N ALA A 240 50.36 -18.73 28.67
CA ALA A 240 50.19 -17.28 28.65
C ALA A 240 51.42 -16.59 29.26
N GLN A 241 52.08 -15.74 28.47
CA GLN A 241 53.26 -14.98 28.84
C GLN A 241 53.14 -13.54 28.35
N SER A 242 53.72 -12.59 29.09
CA SER A 242 53.79 -11.19 28.68
C SER A 242 54.88 -10.99 27.62
N ILE A 243 54.51 -10.44 26.46
CA ILE A 243 55.40 -10.17 25.33
C ILE A 243 55.21 -8.71 24.90
N ALA A 244 56.30 -8.02 24.62
CA ALA A 244 56.27 -6.66 24.07
C ALA A 244 56.28 -6.70 22.54
N LEU A 245 55.22 -6.17 21.91
CA LEU A 245 55.11 -5.98 20.47
C LEU A 245 55.05 -4.47 20.14
N PRO A 246 55.76 -4.00 19.10
CA PRO A 246 55.73 -2.60 18.71
C PRO A 246 54.38 -2.26 18.06
N VAL A 247 53.69 -1.24 18.59
CA VAL A 247 52.47 -0.67 18.01
C VAL A 247 52.76 0.73 17.52
N SER A 248 52.32 1.05 16.30
CA SER A 248 52.33 2.40 15.76
C SER A 248 50.91 2.96 15.89
N LEU A 249 50.70 3.86 16.86
CA LEU A 249 49.41 4.54 17.00
C LEU A 249 49.34 5.64 15.94
N ALA A 250 48.57 5.41 14.87
CA ALA A 250 48.13 6.51 14.02
C ALA A 250 47.18 7.38 14.86
N SER A 251 47.68 8.52 15.32
CA SER A 251 46.86 9.56 15.96
C SER A 251 45.81 10.02 14.95
N GLY A 252 44.58 9.53 15.09
CA GLY A 252 43.45 10.07 14.36
C GLY A 252 43.27 11.54 14.73
N ASP A 253 43.16 12.40 13.72
CA ASP A 253 42.84 13.81 13.95
C ASP A 253 41.61 13.93 14.86
N PRO A 254 41.66 14.73 15.94
CA PRO A 254 40.48 14.99 16.73
C PRO A 254 39.46 15.70 15.84
N VAL A 255 38.38 15.00 15.50
CA VAL A 255 37.18 15.64 14.96
C VAL A 255 36.82 16.73 15.96
N SER A 256 37.03 17.98 15.55
CA SER A 256 36.75 19.17 16.34
C SER A 256 35.27 19.17 16.66
N ALA A 257 34.92 18.75 17.87
CA ALA A 257 33.61 18.97 18.47
C ALA A 257 33.52 20.46 18.82
N ASN A 258 33.35 21.31 17.81
CA ASN A 258 33.15 22.74 18.01
C ASN A 258 32.03 23.23 17.10
N SER A 259 30.79 23.11 17.59
CA SER A 259 29.71 24.10 17.44
C SER A 259 28.37 23.51 17.85
N ILE A 260 28.09 23.45 19.15
CA ILE A 260 26.73 23.67 19.66
C ILE A 260 26.87 24.69 20.79
N SER A 261 26.93 25.95 20.40
CA SER A 261 26.75 27.07 21.32
C SER A 261 25.26 27.35 21.49
N ALA A 262 24.92 27.76 22.71
CA ALA A 262 23.82 28.63 23.09
C ALA A 262 22.43 28.00 23.22
N HIS A 263 22.11 27.56 24.44
CA HIS A 263 20.93 28.09 25.13
C HIS A 263 21.33 28.51 26.55
N GLN A 264 21.30 29.83 26.76
CA GLN A 264 21.42 30.46 28.06
C GLN A 264 20.17 30.12 28.89
N GLU A 265 20.39 29.50 30.04
CA GLU A 265 19.39 29.39 31.09
C GLU A 265 19.49 30.66 31.94
N THR A 266 18.68 31.66 31.61
CA THR A 266 18.41 32.81 32.47
C THR A 266 17.17 32.51 33.29
N THR A 267 17.34 32.19 34.57
CA THR A 267 16.34 32.50 35.59
C THR A 267 17.06 32.92 36.87
N ASP A 268 17.36 34.22 36.95
CA ASP A 268 17.32 34.94 38.22
C ASP A 268 15.88 34.87 38.76
N HIS A 269 15.70 34.40 40.00
CA HIS A 269 15.08 35.23 41.04
C HIS A 269 15.25 34.59 42.41
N GLU A 270 16.06 35.29 43.21
CA GLU A 270 16.25 35.18 44.65
C GLU A 270 15.19 36.06 45.36
N ASN A 271 14.76 35.62 46.54
CA ASN A 271 14.03 36.34 47.60
C ASN A 271 12.57 36.78 47.38
#